data_AF-A0A7X5S8M5-F1
#
_entry.id   AF-A0A7X5S8M5-F1
#
_cell.length_a   1.000
_cell.length_b   1.000
_cell.length_c   1.000
_cell.angle_alpha   90.00
_cell.angle_beta   90.00
_cell.angle_gamma   90.00
#
_symmetry.space_group_name_H-M   'P 1'
#
loop_
_entity.id
_entity.type
_entity.pdbx_description
1 polymer ?
#
loop_
_entity_poly.entity_id
_entity_poly.type
_entity_poly.pdbx_seq_one_letter_code
_entity_poly.pdbx_strand_id
1 'polypeptide(L)' 'MRLLPIKDVRAKVGLSPATIYRQMQAGKFPKPHKVCSRSLWLSTQLDEWIIEQTNSTSVGQNMGQAA' A
#
# COMPACT_ATOMS: atom_id res chain seq x y z
N MET A 1 4.37 1.46 -16.27
CA MET A 1 3.05 1.59 -15.59
C MET A 1 2.18 0.42 -15.99
N ARG A 2 1.64 -0.34 -15.03
CA ARG A 2 0.74 -1.47 -15.32
C ARG A 2 -0.34 -1.61 -14.25
N LEU A 3 -1.44 -2.27 -14.59
CA LEU A 3 -2.50 -2.63 -13.65
C LEU A 3 -2.18 -3.96 -12.97
N LEU A 4 -2.30 -4.00 -11.64
CA LEU A 4 -1.98 -5.14 -10.80
C LEU A 4 -3.25 -5.75 -10.18
N PRO A 5 -3.44 -7.08 -10.28
CA PRO A 5 -4.46 -7.78 -9.51
C PRO A 5 -4.08 -7.85 -8.03
N ILE A 6 -5.05 -8.12 -7.15
CA ILE A 6 -4.85 -8.20 -5.69
C ILE A 6 -3.69 -9.14 -5.28
N LYS A 7 -3.45 -10.22 -6.05
CA LYS A 7 -2.33 -11.14 -5.81
C LYS A 7 -0.97 -10.41 -5.88
N ASP A 8 -0.77 -9.60 -6.92
CA ASP A 8 0.46 -8.86 -7.12
C ASP A 8 0.55 -7.66 -6.19
N VAL A 9 -0.59 -7.02 -5.88
CA VAL A 9 -0.63 -5.96 -4.86
C VAL A 9 -0.11 -6.49 -3.52
N ARG A 10 -0.61 -7.65 -3.06
CA ARG A 10 -0.15 -8.29 -1.82
C ARG A 10 1.34 -8.60 -1.84
N ALA A 11 1.84 -9.15 -2.94
CA ALA A 11 3.26 -9.45 -3.09
C ALA A 11 4.11 -8.16 -3.04
N LYS A 12 3.60 -7.06 -3.61
CA LYS A 12 4.29 -5.77 -3.65
C LYS A 12 4.31 -5.04 -2.31
N VAL A 13 3.20 -5.01 -1.58
CA VAL A 13 3.09 -4.26 -0.31
C VAL A 13 3.35 -5.11 0.94
N GLY A 14 3.45 -6.44 0.82
CA GLY A 14 3.69 -7.35 1.94
C GLY A 14 2.51 -7.49 2.92
N LEU A 15 1.33 -6.96 2.59
CA LEU A 15 0.16 -6.97 3.46
C LEU A 15 -0.82 -8.09 3.13
N SER A 16 -1.52 -8.57 4.16
CA SER A 16 -2.63 -9.51 3.99
C SER A 16 -3.83 -8.84 3.30
N PRO A 17 -4.69 -9.59 2.59
CA PRO A 17 -5.88 -9.03 1.93
C PRO A 17 -6.79 -8.31 2.93
N ALA A 18 -6.99 -8.89 4.11
CA ALA A 18 -7.82 -8.32 5.16
C ALA A 18 -7.29 -6.95 5.62
N THR A 19 -5.98 -6.80 5.76
CA THR A 19 -5.35 -5.51 6.10
C THR A 19 -5.49 -4.50 4.97
N ILE A 20 -5.32 -4.92 3.71
CA ILE A 20 -5.54 -4.06 2.55
C ILE A 20 -6.98 -3.53 2.55
N TYR A 21 -7.98 -4.41 2.68
CA TYR A 21 -9.38 -3.99 2.71
C TYR A 21 -9.73 -3.13 3.93
N ARG A 22 -9.12 -3.36 5.10
CA ARG A 22 -9.28 -2.49 6.28
C ARG A 22 -8.72 -1.09 6.04
N GLN A 23 -7.51 -1.00 5.48
CA GLN A 23 -6.88 0.28 5.16
C GLN A 23 -7.64 1.01 4.05
N MET A 24 -8.20 0.29 3.07
CA MET A 24 -9.07 0.86 2.05
C MET A 24 -10.35 1.46 2.65
N GLN A 25 -11.00 0.75 3.58
CA GLN A 25 -12.17 1.27 4.31
C GLN A 25 -11.81 2.51 5.14
N ALA A 26 -10.62 2.52 5.74
CA ALA A 26 -10.09 3.66 6.47
C ALA A 26 -9.61 4.82 5.57
N GLY A 27 -9.67 4.68 4.23
CA GLY A 27 -9.17 5.69 3.30
C GLY A 27 -7.64 5.84 3.25
N LYS A 28 -6.90 4.91 3.87
CA LYS A 28 -5.44 4.93 4.01
C LYS A 28 -4.71 4.08 2.98
N PHE A 29 -5.45 3.38 2.10
CA PHE A 29 -4.87 2.57 1.04
C PHE A 29 -5.46 2.95 -0.31
N PRO A 30 -4.67 2.90 -1.39
CA PRO A 30 -5.16 3.33 -2.69
C PRO A 30 -6.33 2.50 -3.20
N LYS A 31 -7.32 3.17 -3.79
CA LYS A 31 -8.53 2.50 -4.29
C LYS A 31 -8.22 1.72 -5.59
N PRO A 32 -8.84 0.54 -5.78
CA PRO A 32 -8.78 -0.17 -7.05
C PRO A 32 -9.59 0.56 -8.11
N HIS A 33 -9.13 0.43 -9.35
CA HIS A 33 -9.88 0.75 -10.55
C HIS A 33 -10.70 -0.48 -10.96
N LYS A 34 -11.98 -0.25 -11.29
CA LYS A 34 -12.84 -1.28 -11.87
C LYS A 34 -12.56 -1.38 -13.36
N VAL A 35 -11.98 -2.52 -13.77
CA VAL A 35 -11.74 -2.86 -15.16
C VAL A 35 -12.51 -4.13 -15.47
N CYS A 36 -13.58 -3.98 -16.25
CA CYS A 36 -14.59 -5.03 -16.44
C CYS A 36 -15.11 -5.54 -15.08
N SER A 37 -15.01 -6.84 -14.80
CA SER A 37 -15.42 -7.47 -13.54
C SER A 37 -14.32 -7.51 -12.47
N ARG A 38 -13.11 -6.98 -12.75
CA ARG A 38 -11.95 -7.10 -11.87
C ARG A 38 -11.60 -5.77 -11.22
N SER A 39 -11.15 -5.86 -9.97
CA SER A 39 -10.55 -4.75 -9.24
C SER A 39 -9.04 -4.79 -9.46
N LEU A 40 -8.47 -3.77 -10.09
CA LEU A 40 -7.04 -3.67 -10.41
C LEU A 40 -6.44 -2.37 -9.88
N TRP A 41 -5.17 -2.37 -9.49
CA TRP A 41 -4.48 -1.19 -8.98
C TRP A 41 -3.42 -0.70 -9.95
N LEU A 42 -3.29 0.61 -10.12
CA LEU A 42 -2.15 1.16 -10.84
C LEU A 42 -0.88 0.91 -10.05
N SER A 43 0.14 0.36 -10.70
CA SER A 43 1.43 0.08 -10.06
C SER A 43 2.04 1.32 -9.42
N THR A 44 1.89 2.48 -10.08
CA THR A 44 2.48 3.75 -9.64
C THR A 44 1.78 4.35 -8.44
N GLN A 45 0.45 4.25 -8.37
CA GLN A 45 -0.31 4.64 -7.19
C GLN A 45 0.09 3.82 -5.95
N LEU A 46 0.47 2.55 -6.15
CA LEU A 46 1.02 1.72 -5.07
C LEU A 46 2.47 2.12 -4.72
N ASP A 47 3.29 2.46 -5.71
CA ASP A 47 4.66 2.96 -5.48
C ASP A 47 4.64 4.27 -4.66
N GLU A 48 3.78 5.22 -5.03
CA GLU A 48 3.59 6.48 -4.31
C GLU A 48 3.15 6.25 -2.86
N TRP A 49 2.19 5.34 -2.65
CA TRP A 49 1.75 4.98 -1.32
C TRP A 49 2.87 4.35 -0.48
N ILE A 50 3.70 3.49 -1.06
CA ILE A 50 4.86 2.90 -0.35
C ILE A 50 5.82 4.01 0.09
N ILE A 51 6.14 4.95 -0.81
CA ILE A 51 6.99 6.10 -0.51
C ILE A 51 6.39 6.95 0.62
N GLU A 52 5.08 7.21 0.58
CA GLU A 52 4.38 7.95 1.63
C GLU A 52 4.46 7.25 3.00
N GLN A 53 4.33 5.91 3.06
CA GLN A 53 4.46 5.17 4.30
C GLN A 53 5.89 5.19 4.86
N THR A 54 6.90 5.13 3.99
CA THR A 54 8.31 5.23 4.40
C THR A 54 8.65 6.63 4.89
N ASN A 55 8.17 7.67 4.20
CA ASN A 55 8.40 9.06 4.57
C ASN A 55 7.67 9.45 5.87
N SER A 56 6.45 8.95 6.07
CA SER A 56 5.68 9.16 7.32
C SER A 56 6.37 8.54 8.54
N THR A 57 7.16 7.49 8.33
CA THR A 57 7.91 6.80 9.40
C THR A 57 9.21 7.53 9.76
N SER A 58 9.69 8.47 8.95
CA SER A 58 10.96 9.18 9.16
C SER A 58 10.93 10.29 10.22
N VAL A 59 9.82 10.51 10.93
CA VAL A 59 9.70 11.55 11.99
C VAL A 59 9.73 10.95 13.41
N GLY A 60 10.18 9.70 13.61
CA GLY A 60 10.09 9.07 14.94
C GLY A 60 11.07 7.95 15.29
N GLN A 61 12.21 7.81 14.61
CA GLN A 61 13.25 6.86 15.04
C GLN A 61 14.54 7.59 15.47
N ASN A 62 14.43 8.37 16.54
CA ASN A 62 15.56 8.70 17.41
C ASN A 62 15.14 8.39 18.85
N MET A 63 15.05 7.10 19.17
CA MET A 63 14.78 6.61 20.52
C MET A 63 15.59 5.32 20.70
N GLY A 64 16.76 5.44 21.35
CA GLY A 64 17.46 4.32 21.95
C GLY A 64 18.54 3.64 21.11
N GLN A 65 19.65 4.34 20.85
CA GLN A 65 20.95 3.68 21.01
C GLN A 65 21.51 4.11 22.37
N ALA A 66 21.18 3.32 23.39
CA ALA A 66 21.85 3.31 24.67
C ALA A 66 22.37 1.88 24.87
N ALA A 67 23.68 1.71 24.68
CA ALA A 67 24.61 0.80 25.35
C ALA A 67 25.86 0.66 24.48
#